data_AF-A0A5N5TN03-F1
#
_entry.id   AF-A0A5N5TN03-F1
#
_cell.length_a   1.000
_cell.length_b   1.000
_cell.length_c   1.000
_cell.angle_alpha   90.00
_cell.angle_beta   90.00
_cell.angle_gamma   90.00
#
_symmetry.space_group_name_H-M   'P 1'
#
loop_
_entity.id
_entity.type
_entity.pdbx_description
1 polymer ?
#
loop_
_entity_poly.entity_id
_entity_poly.type
_entity_poly.pdbx_seq_one_letter_code
_entity_poly.pdbx_strand_id
1 'polypeptide(L)'
;MLLSLQLVRPKFLNWLLPSCKPMNNYCIFNDSDAIYTYTYEQEKKEDCLVCSQIPQELKFSPTIKLSELITYLKESPTYQMKSPGLQAMVNGKIKSLYLSSPPSIEEKLRPNLSKTLRDIGLIHGNDILVADVTNPSTMVFKLSYNVE
;
A
#
# COMPACT_ATOMS: atom_id res chain seq x y z
N MET A 1 -31.30 -9.73 -33.71
CA MET A 1 -32.41 -9.84 -32.75
C MET A 1 -32.31 -11.25 -32.16
N LEU A 2 -31.41 -11.44 -31.20
CA LEU A 2 -31.71 -11.50 -29.76
C LEU A 2 -32.61 -12.69 -29.41
N LEU A 3 -32.04 -13.74 -28.84
CA LEU A 3 -32.50 -14.20 -27.52
C LEU A 3 -31.34 -14.91 -26.79
N SER A 4 -31.08 -14.40 -25.60
CA SER A 4 -30.05 -14.76 -24.64
C SER A 4 -30.30 -16.13 -24.00
N LEU A 5 -29.34 -17.07 -24.14
CA LEU A 5 -29.20 -18.16 -23.16
C LEU A 5 -28.52 -17.60 -21.91
N GLN A 6 -29.33 -17.18 -20.94
CA GLN A 6 -28.86 -17.05 -19.57
C GLN A 6 -28.60 -18.46 -19.02
N LEU A 7 -27.34 -18.88 -19.05
CA LEU A 7 -26.86 -19.96 -18.19
C LEU A 7 -26.97 -19.49 -16.74
N VAL A 8 -28.10 -19.79 -16.11
CA VAL A 8 -28.28 -19.76 -14.67
C VAL A 8 -27.25 -20.72 -14.07
N ARG A 9 -26.14 -20.19 -13.54
CA ARG A 9 -25.15 -20.99 -12.80
C ARG A 9 -25.87 -21.60 -11.59
N PRO A 10 -26.07 -22.93 -11.52
CA PRO A 10 -26.68 -23.53 -10.35
C PRO A 10 -25.67 -23.48 -9.20
N LYS A 11 -26.14 -23.07 -8.01
CA LYS A 11 -25.41 -23.08 -6.73
C LYS A 11 -25.19 -24.52 -6.21
N PHE A 12 -24.63 -25.39 -7.03
CA PHE A 12 -24.40 -26.79 -6.69
C PHE A 12 -22.96 -27.18 -7.04
N LEU A 13 -21.99 -26.66 -6.26
CA LEU A 13 -20.65 -27.25 -6.22
C LEU A 13 -19.90 -26.85 -4.94
N ASN A 14 -20.41 -27.23 -3.76
CA ASN A 14 -19.67 -27.12 -2.49
C ASN A 14 -19.59 -28.43 -1.70
N TRP A 15 -19.94 -29.57 -2.31
CA TRP A 15 -19.95 -30.87 -1.64
C TRP A 15 -18.91 -31.82 -2.25
N LEU A 16 -17.63 -31.56 -1.98
CA LEU A 16 -16.50 -32.52 -1.93
C LEU A 16 -15.17 -31.73 -1.96
N LEU A 17 -14.80 -31.12 -0.83
CA LEU A 17 -13.40 -30.78 -0.57
C LEU A 17 -12.93 -31.76 0.52
N PRO A 18 -11.79 -32.47 0.33
CA PRO A 18 -11.26 -33.35 1.35
C PRO A 18 -11.02 -32.52 2.63
N SER A 19 -11.29 -33.09 3.79
CA SER A 19 -11.05 -32.51 5.11
C SER A 19 -9.54 -32.42 5.43
N CYS A 20 -8.74 -31.99 4.47
CA CYS A 20 -7.32 -31.76 4.64
C CYS A 20 -7.16 -30.41 5.35
N LYS A 21 -6.71 -30.44 6.61
CA LYS A 21 -6.37 -29.22 7.32
C LYS A 21 -5.15 -28.58 6.61
N PRO A 22 -5.25 -27.33 6.14
CA PRO A 22 -4.08 -26.65 5.59
C PRO A 22 -3.02 -26.48 6.69
N MET A 23 -1.75 -26.43 6.30
CA MET A 23 -0.63 -26.16 7.20
C MET A 23 -0.75 -24.76 7.82
N ASN A 24 -0.38 -24.62 9.10
CA ASN A 24 -0.39 -23.34 9.82
C ASN A 24 0.77 -22.44 9.36
N ASN A 25 0.59 -21.78 8.22
CA ASN A 25 1.32 -20.62 7.68
C ASN A 25 2.80 -20.76 7.29
N TYR A 26 3.67 -21.40 8.09
CA TYR A 26 5.12 -21.41 7.81
C TYR A 26 5.79 -22.77 8.01
N CYS A 27 6.72 -23.09 7.11
CA CYS A 27 7.56 -24.28 7.16
C CYS A 27 8.98 -23.91 6.74
N ILE A 28 9.94 -24.15 7.63
CA ILE A 28 11.37 -24.09 7.31
C ILE A 28 11.78 -25.45 6.75
N PHE A 29 12.46 -25.44 5.60
CA PHE A 29 13.08 -26.61 4.99
C PHE A 29 14.59 -26.36 4.88
N ASN A 30 15.39 -27.32 5.32
CA ASN A 30 16.85 -27.30 5.21
C ASN A 30 17.36 -28.69 4.76
N ASP A 31 18.30 -28.71 3.81
CA ASP A 31 18.93 -29.91 3.24
C ASP A 31 20.47 -29.87 3.26
N SER A 32 21.09 -28.95 4.02
CA SER A 32 22.55 -28.74 3.99
C SER A 32 23.38 -29.91 4.50
N ASP A 33 23.04 -30.47 5.67
CA ASP A 33 23.77 -31.61 6.29
C ASP A 33 22.88 -32.86 6.42
N ALA A 34 21.56 -32.67 6.49
CA ALA A 34 20.51 -33.69 6.46
C ALA A 34 19.18 -33.01 6.11
N ILE A 35 18.12 -33.80 5.84
CA ILE A 35 16.79 -33.25 5.61
C ILE A 35 16.15 -32.89 6.94
N TYR A 36 15.89 -31.60 7.15
CA TYR A 36 15.23 -31.04 8.33
C TYR A 36 14.06 -30.16 7.93
N THR A 37 12.92 -30.37 8.59
CA THR A 37 11.73 -29.51 8.44
C THR A 37 11.18 -29.08 9.79
N TYR A 38 10.73 -27.83 9.85
CA TYR A 38 10.12 -27.27 11.05
C TYR A 38 8.91 -26.41 10.68
N THR A 39 7.73 -26.80 11.14
CA THR A 39 6.48 -26.08 10.94
C THR A 39 6.07 -25.36 12.20
N TYR A 40 5.70 -24.09 12.08
CA TYR A 40 5.21 -23.28 13.19
C TYR A 40 4.26 -22.20 12.68
N GLU A 41 3.39 -21.76 13.57
CA GLU A 41 2.48 -20.66 13.27
C GLU A 41 3.21 -19.33 13.43
N GLN A 42 3.55 -18.69 12.32
CA GLN A 42 4.16 -17.37 12.36
C GLN A 42 3.11 -16.33 12.77
N GLU A 43 3.41 -15.59 13.84
CA GLU A 43 2.51 -14.58 14.40
C GLU A 43 2.23 -13.47 13.38
N LYS A 44 0.96 -13.07 13.30
CA LYS A 44 0.55 -11.91 12.51
C LYS A 44 0.99 -10.65 13.24
N LYS A 45 1.82 -9.85 12.58
CA LYS A 45 2.15 -8.51 13.06
C LYS A 45 0.92 -7.60 12.95
N GLU A 46 0.42 -7.10 14.08
CA GLU A 46 -0.81 -6.29 14.15
C GLU A 46 -0.68 -4.94 13.43
N ASP A 47 0.51 -4.36 13.42
CA ASP A 47 0.88 -3.11 12.72
C ASP A 47 1.48 -3.37 11.32
N CYS A 48 1.16 -4.51 10.69
CA CYS A 48 1.65 -4.82 9.35
C CYS A 48 1.10 -3.84 8.30
N LEU A 49 1.97 -3.15 7.56
CA LEU A 49 1.59 -2.17 6.53
C LEU A 49 0.67 -2.70 5.41
N VAL A 50 0.67 -4.01 5.19
CA VAL A 50 -0.03 -4.65 4.07
C VAL A 50 -1.37 -5.22 4.51
N CYS A 51 -1.40 -5.95 5.64
CA CYS A 51 -2.59 -6.66 6.09
C CYS A 51 -3.26 -6.05 7.32
N SER A 52 -2.64 -5.05 7.97
CA SER A 52 -3.34 -4.19 8.91
C SER A 52 -4.11 -3.14 8.11
N GLN A 53 -5.39 -2.96 8.42
CA GLN A 53 -6.21 -1.89 7.83
C GLN A 53 -6.07 -0.58 8.62
N ILE A 54 -4.94 -0.42 9.33
CA ILE A 54 -4.70 0.69 10.25
C ILE A 54 -3.90 1.76 9.50
N PRO A 55 -4.44 2.96 9.31
CA PRO A 55 -3.70 4.06 8.70
C PRO A 55 -2.45 4.39 9.50
N GLN A 56 -1.32 4.53 8.82
CA GLN A 56 -0.04 4.85 9.46
C GLN A 56 0.11 6.36 9.62
N GLU A 57 0.65 6.81 10.75
CA GLU A 57 0.85 8.23 11.01
C GLU A 57 2.19 8.70 10.42
N LEU A 58 2.15 9.78 9.64
CA LEU A 58 3.33 10.46 9.11
C LEU A 58 3.49 11.81 9.76
N LYS A 59 4.55 11.96 10.58
CA LYS A 59 4.85 13.17 11.33
C LYS A 59 5.88 14.01 10.60
N PHE A 60 5.47 15.17 10.11
CA PHE A 60 6.33 16.09 9.36
C PHE A 60 6.12 17.55 9.74
N SER A 61 7.07 18.41 9.37
CA SER A 61 6.87 19.86 9.45
C SER A 61 5.99 20.34 8.28
N PRO A 62 5.26 21.47 8.45
CA PRO A 62 4.43 22.01 7.37
C PRO A 62 5.25 22.57 6.19
N THR A 63 6.53 22.84 6.40
CA THR A 63 7.45 23.40 5.41
C THR A 63 8.19 22.33 4.60
N ILE A 64 8.00 21.04 4.93
CA ILE A 64 8.65 19.93 4.22
C ILE A 64 8.22 19.90 2.75
N LYS A 65 9.15 19.55 1.87
CA LYS A 65 8.88 19.40 0.44
C LYS A 65 8.30 18.04 0.12
N LEU A 66 7.51 17.96 -0.96
CA LEU A 66 7.00 16.68 -1.46
C LEU A 66 8.13 15.71 -1.86
N SER A 67 9.25 16.22 -2.37
CA SER A 67 10.42 15.40 -2.68
C SER A 67 10.98 14.69 -1.45
N GLU A 68 11.05 15.37 -0.31
CA GLU A 68 11.59 14.82 0.94
C GLU A 68 10.66 13.75 1.51
N LEU A 69 9.35 13.93 1.41
CA LEU A 69 8.35 12.90 1.74
C LEU A 69 8.57 11.63 0.89
N ILE A 70 8.77 11.76 -0.41
CA ILE A 70 9.02 10.63 -1.31
C ILE A 70 10.32 9.93 -0.93
N THR A 71 11.39 10.69 -0.68
CA THR A 71 12.67 10.14 -0.24
C THR A 71 12.52 9.37 1.07
N TYR A 72 11.81 9.92 2.05
CA TYR A 72 11.53 9.23 3.31
C TYR A 72 10.80 7.89 3.11
N LEU A 73 9.80 7.83 2.23
CA LEU A 73 9.09 6.58 1.93
C LEU A 73 9.99 5.52 1.27
N LYS A 74 11.02 5.95 0.52
CA LYS A 74 12.00 5.04 -0.11
C LYS A 74 13.08 4.58 0.86
N GLU A 75 13.62 5.49 1.67
CA GLU A 75 14.77 5.23 2.54
C GLU A 75 14.40 4.61 3.88
N SER A 76 13.18 4.86 4.36
CA SER A 76 12.74 4.32 5.65
C SER A 76 12.78 2.79 5.65
N PRO A 77 13.47 2.16 6.62
CA PRO A 77 13.58 0.70 6.69
C PRO A 77 12.22 0.03 6.92
N THR A 78 11.22 0.78 7.39
CA THR A 78 9.85 0.31 7.58
C THR A 78 9.09 0.18 6.26
N TYR A 79 9.33 1.08 5.31
CA TYR A 79 8.53 1.20 4.08
C TYR A 79 9.26 0.66 2.84
N GLN A 80 10.54 1.02 2.67
CA GLN A 80 11.43 0.57 1.58
C GLN A 80 10.78 0.56 0.19
N MET A 81 9.99 1.60 -0.11
CA MET A 81 9.23 1.67 -1.37
C MET A 81 10.16 1.94 -2.56
N LYS A 82 9.85 1.40 -3.74
CA LYS A 82 10.70 1.62 -4.94
C LYS A 82 10.28 2.88 -5.70
N SER A 83 8.99 2.99 -6.00
CA SER A 83 8.40 4.07 -6.80
C SER A 83 7.01 4.47 -6.25
N PRO A 84 6.98 5.18 -5.10
CA PRO A 84 5.73 5.57 -4.47
C PRO A 84 4.99 6.61 -5.30
N GLY A 85 3.75 6.28 -5.67
CA GLY A 85 2.75 7.18 -6.22
C GLY A 85 1.87 7.75 -5.11
N LEU A 86 1.74 9.08 -5.05
CA LEU A 86 1.06 9.82 -3.99
C LEU A 86 -0.21 10.48 -4.52
N GLN A 87 -1.33 10.25 -3.83
CA GLN A 87 -2.60 10.91 -4.08
C GLN A 87 -3.19 11.39 -2.77
N ALA A 88 -3.87 12.53 -2.77
CA ALA A 88 -4.49 13.06 -1.56
C ALA A 88 -5.78 13.81 -1.89
N MET A 89 -6.64 13.96 -0.89
CA MET A 89 -7.82 14.80 -1.02
C MET A 89 -7.44 16.26 -0.78
N VAL A 90 -7.57 17.09 -1.82
CA VAL A 90 -7.29 18.54 -1.75
C VAL A 90 -8.53 19.29 -2.21
N ASN A 91 -9.10 20.12 -1.33
CA ASN A 91 -10.32 20.90 -1.58
C ASN A 91 -11.51 20.02 -2.03
N GLY A 92 -11.71 18.87 -1.38
CA GLY A 92 -12.83 17.96 -1.66
C GLY A 92 -12.71 17.14 -2.96
N LYS A 93 -11.56 17.19 -3.64
CA LYS A 93 -11.27 16.36 -4.83
C LYS A 93 -10.00 15.56 -4.63
N ILE A 94 -9.99 14.31 -5.08
CA ILE A 94 -8.77 13.49 -5.10
C ILE A 94 -7.85 14.05 -6.18
N LYS A 95 -6.63 14.44 -5.79
CA LYS A 95 -5.59 14.93 -6.69
C LYS A 95 -4.35 14.05 -6.56
N SER A 96 -3.78 13.69 -7.70
CA SER A 96 -2.47 13.05 -7.76
C SER A 96 -1.39 14.09 -7.46
N LEU A 97 -0.59 13.84 -6.43
CA LEU A 97 0.50 14.73 -6.03
C LEU A 97 1.75 14.44 -6.85
N TYR A 98 2.08 13.15 -6.97
CA TYR A 98 3.20 12.65 -7.75
C TYR A 98 2.94 11.22 -8.21
N LEU A 99 3.32 10.90 -9.45
CA LEU A 99 3.28 9.57 -10.03
C LEU A 99 4.52 9.42 -10.91
N SER A 100 5.27 8.34 -10.73
CA SER A 100 6.48 8.08 -11.52
C SER A 100 6.18 7.47 -12.89
N SER A 101 5.00 6.86 -13.08
CA SER A 101 4.60 6.28 -14.36
C SER A 101 3.10 6.51 -14.59
N PRO A 102 2.66 6.83 -15.83
CA PRO A 102 3.44 7.03 -17.06
C PRO A 102 4.19 8.39 -17.14
N PRO A 103 5.24 8.53 -18.00
CA PRO A 103 6.09 9.73 -18.08
C PRO A 103 5.33 11.02 -18.37
N SER A 104 4.27 10.94 -19.18
CA SER A 104 3.43 12.10 -19.53
C SER A 104 2.70 12.71 -18.33
N ILE A 105 2.43 11.92 -17.30
CA ILE A 105 1.84 12.39 -16.04
C ILE A 105 2.95 12.86 -15.10
N GLU A 106 4.08 12.15 -15.06
CA GLU A 106 5.24 12.54 -14.26
C GLU A 106 5.70 13.96 -14.61
N GLU A 107 5.86 14.28 -15.90
CA GLU A 107 6.28 15.61 -16.35
C GLU A 107 5.37 16.73 -15.86
N LYS A 108 4.04 16.47 -15.81
CA LYS A 108 3.04 17.43 -15.33
C LYS A 108 3.06 17.59 -13.80
N LEU A 109 3.43 16.54 -13.07
CA LEU A 109 3.45 16.53 -11.60
C LEU A 109 4.83 16.85 -11.01
N ARG A 110 5.90 16.77 -11.82
CA ARG A 110 7.27 17.15 -11.47
C ARG A 110 7.39 18.52 -10.78
N PRO A 111 6.71 19.60 -11.21
CA PRO A 111 6.78 20.88 -10.51
C PRO A 111 6.19 20.88 -9.10
N ASN A 112 5.43 19.84 -8.69
CA ASN A 112 4.96 19.72 -7.32
C ASN A 112 6.05 19.20 -6.36
N LEU A 113 7.11 18.56 -6.86
CA LEU A 113 8.19 18.01 -6.04
C LEU A 113 8.93 19.08 -5.22
N SER A 114 9.06 20.29 -5.79
CA SER A 114 9.73 21.42 -5.15
C SER A 114 8.83 22.23 -4.21
N LYS A 115 7.51 21.99 -4.24
CA LYS A 115 6.53 22.69 -3.41
C LYS A 115 6.46 22.07 -2.02
N THR A 116 6.09 22.88 -1.03
CA THR A 116 5.84 22.38 0.32
C THR A 116 4.49 21.68 0.39
N LEU A 117 4.30 20.79 1.38
CA LEU A 117 3.02 20.12 1.58
C LEU A 117 1.88 21.13 1.83
N ARG A 118 2.18 22.25 2.48
CA ARG A 118 1.22 23.35 2.71
C ARG A 118 0.83 24.05 1.40
N ASP A 119 1.78 24.34 0.51
CA ASP A 119 1.51 24.98 -0.78
C ASP A 119 0.66 24.12 -1.72
N ILE A 120 0.79 22.79 -1.58
CA ILE A 120 -0.02 21.81 -2.31
C ILE A 120 -1.48 21.78 -1.79
N GLY A 121 -1.72 22.31 -0.58
CA GLY A 121 -3.02 22.35 0.07
C GLY A 121 -3.30 21.14 0.95
N LEU A 122 -2.26 20.45 1.45
CA LEU A 122 -2.41 19.45 2.49
C LEU A 122 -2.51 20.12 3.86
N ILE A 123 -3.46 19.65 4.66
CA ILE A 123 -3.70 20.12 6.02
C ILE A 123 -3.42 18.99 7.02
N HIS A 124 -3.30 19.37 8.30
CA HIS A 124 -3.17 18.40 9.38
C HIS A 124 -4.36 17.42 9.37
N GLY A 125 -4.08 16.13 9.48
CA GLY A 125 -5.06 15.06 9.51
C GLY A 125 -5.50 14.55 8.14
N ASN A 126 -4.93 15.09 7.04
CA ASN A 126 -5.25 14.59 5.70
C ASN A 126 -4.74 13.16 5.47
N ASP A 127 -5.57 12.37 4.82
CA ASP A 127 -5.19 11.04 4.36
C ASP A 127 -4.46 11.15 3.01
N ILE A 128 -3.26 10.58 2.97
CA ILE A 128 -2.41 10.42 1.80
C ILE A 128 -2.47 8.94 1.38
N LEU A 129 -2.93 8.72 0.16
CA LEU A 129 -2.99 7.43 -0.48
C LEU A 129 -1.67 7.19 -1.22
N VAL A 130 -0.98 6.13 -0.84
CA VAL A 130 0.32 5.74 -1.42
C VAL A 130 0.17 4.38 -2.10
N ALA A 131 0.50 4.33 -3.38
CA ALA A 131 0.58 3.08 -4.14
C ALA A 131 2.02 2.87 -4.62
N ASP A 132 2.55 1.66 -4.54
CA ASP A 132 3.91 1.34 -4.98
C ASP A 132 3.97 -0.04 -5.65
N VAL A 133 5.01 -0.30 -6.43
CA VAL A 133 5.24 -1.61 -7.06
C VAL A 133 5.57 -2.71 -6.07
N THR A 134 6.01 -2.36 -4.85
CA THR A 134 6.30 -3.35 -3.79
C THR A 134 5.04 -3.97 -3.20
N ASN A 135 3.88 -3.29 -3.30
CA ASN A 135 2.65 -3.72 -2.66
C ASN A 135 1.43 -3.52 -3.59
N PRO A 136 0.59 -4.55 -3.82
CA PRO A 136 -0.56 -4.43 -4.73
C PRO A 136 -1.69 -3.56 -4.17
N SER A 137 -1.74 -3.38 -2.85
CA SER A 137 -2.75 -2.58 -2.16
C SER A 137 -2.26 -1.16 -1.89
N THR A 138 -3.15 -0.18 -2.06
CA THR A 138 -2.89 1.21 -1.67
C THR A 138 -2.85 1.33 -0.15
N MET A 139 -1.78 1.91 0.37
CA MET A 139 -1.61 2.23 1.79
C MET A 139 -2.19 3.61 2.09
N VAL A 140 -2.80 3.76 3.27
CA VAL A 140 -3.34 5.03 3.75
C VAL A 140 -2.45 5.56 4.86
N PHE A 141 -1.95 6.78 4.67
CA PHE A 141 -1.14 7.48 5.65
C PHE A 141 -1.89 8.71 6.14
N LYS A 142 -1.98 8.89 7.45
CA LYS A 142 -2.53 10.10 8.05
C LYS A 142 -1.38 11.08 8.29
N LEU A 143 -1.47 12.26 7.67
CA LEU A 143 -0.49 13.32 7.84
C LEU A 143 -0.74 14.06 9.16
N SER A 144 0.27 14.09 10.03
CA SER A 144 0.29 14.87 11.27
C SER A 144 1.41 15.91 11.19
N TYR A 145 1.04 17.18 11.29
CA TYR A 145 2.05 18.23 11.41
C TYR A 145 2.51 18.36 12.85
N ASN A 146 3.82 18.21 13.07
CA ASN A 146 4.41 18.57 14.36
C ASN A 146 4.35 20.10 14.47
N VAL A 147 3.46 20.60 15.33
CA VAL A 147 3.41 22.01 15.69
C VAL A 147 4.41 22.19 16.82
N GLU A 148 5.62 22.65 16.49
CA GLU A 148 6.47 23.35 17.47
C GLU A 148 6.03 24.81 17.58
#